data_AF-A0A518H490-F1
#
_entry.id   AF-A0A518H490-F1
#
_cell.length_a   1.000
_cell.length_b   1.000
_cell.length_c   1.000
_cell.angle_alpha   90.00
_cell.angle_beta   90.00
_cell.angle_gamma   90.00
#
_symmetry.space_group_name_H-M   'P 1'
#
loop_
_entity.id
_entity.type
_entity.pdbx_description
1 polymer ?
#
loop_
_entity_poly.entity_id
_entity_poly.type
_entity_poly.pdbx_seq_one_letter_code
_entity_poly.pdbx_strand_id
1 'polypeptide(L)'
;MIGVQFGLVFLMASLAAPVVVSADESPGPLPPGTRLALDEHWASGEIDPGRWYVLRKRWGEGNHGVVPENVRIEADTVEGRAQNVLVCEAHGDAYDGPVLGHGGNTARVGGVIVSKPFFASGRFEVVMKIGSSESSEGGPVDPGRPRGSVPAIWTYGDRFVEVGLDRKEDFAPGVPLYNPLMERYGDGSVEYWSELDFPEFGKGGTFDRAMYNTFCQNRHDSRTFEVGPVADGAYHTYTTEWRTTLEPLPGVTDAQVVEHLGYWWVRDESIPFDRYLGNPLKRLGRDRYALYRGERAEHWIDGRKVGENDRFVPAMGAQLNLGVWLPGWAGPAPWETTTVSFASVRVWQYDDPGDVRGVLVEDITDNFDEQGHPLR
;
A
#
# COMPACT_ATOMS: atom_id res chain seq x y z
N MET A 1 5.47 -48.08 -71.43
CA MET A 1 6.49 -47.04 -71.16
C MET A 1 5.82 -45.91 -70.40
N ILE A 2 6.18 -45.81 -69.12
CA ILE A 2 6.19 -44.67 -68.19
C ILE A 2 4.99 -43.70 -68.20
N GLY A 3 4.29 -43.69 -67.06
CA GLY A 3 3.42 -42.59 -66.64
C GLY A 3 3.19 -42.67 -65.12
N VAL A 4 4.19 -42.24 -64.34
CA VAL A 4 4.11 -42.12 -62.87
C VAL A 4 3.59 -40.72 -62.55
N GLN A 5 2.47 -40.65 -61.83
CA GLN A 5 1.85 -39.41 -61.38
C GLN A 5 2.49 -39.00 -60.04
N PHE A 6 3.27 -37.93 -60.04
CA PHE A 6 3.83 -37.32 -58.84
C PHE A 6 2.78 -36.44 -58.16
N GLY A 7 2.44 -36.75 -56.91
CA GLY A 7 1.74 -35.85 -56.01
C GLY A 7 2.72 -34.83 -55.44
N LEU A 8 2.49 -33.55 -55.71
CA LEU A 8 3.26 -32.44 -55.12
C LEU A 8 2.70 -32.14 -53.72
N VAL A 9 3.47 -32.41 -52.68
CA VAL A 9 3.18 -31.93 -51.32
C VAL A 9 3.72 -30.51 -51.21
N PHE A 10 2.84 -29.52 -51.08
CA PHE A 10 3.22 -28.15 -50.73
C PHE A 10 3.52 -28.08 -49.23
N LEU A 11 4.80 -27.95 -48.88
CA LEU A 11 5.23 -27.59 -47.53
C LEU A 11 5.07 -26.06 -47.40
N MET A 12 4.00 -25.60 -46.74
CA MET A 12 3.93 -24.20 -46.32
C MET A 12 4.83 -24.00 -45.11
N ALA A 13 5.99 -23.39 -45.33
CA ALA A 13 6.81 -22.86 -44.25
C ALA A 13 6.12 -21.60 -43.68
N SER A 14 5.54 -21.71 -42.49
CA SER A 14 5.10 -20.55 -41.72
C SER A 14 6.35 -19.82 -41.23
N LEU A 15 6.66 -18.69 -41.86
CA LEU A 15 7.60 -17.71 -41.32
C LEU A 15 6.99 -17.15 -40.02
N ALA A 16 7.44 -17.66 -38.88
CA ALA A 16 7.15 -17.05 -37.59
C ALA A 16 7.78 -15.65 -37.59
N ALA A 17 6.95 -14.61 -37.49
CA ALA A 17 7.43 -13.26 -37.25
C ALA A 17 8.22 -13.26 -35.92
N PRO A 18 9.37 -12.56 -35.85
CA PRO A 18 10.09 -12.45 -34.59
C PRO A 18 9.18 -11.73 -33.59
N VAL A 19 8.92 -12.39 -32.46
CA VAL A 19 8.33 -11.75 -31.30
C VAL A 19 9.32 -10.67 -30.88
N VAL A 20 8.94 -9.40 -31.07
CA VAL A 20 9.63 -8.27 -30.46
C VAL A 20 9.39 -8.43 -28.96
N VAL A 21 10.37 -8.98 -28.25
CA VAL A 21 10.42 -8.89 -26.79
C VAL A 21 10.45 -7.40 -26.47
N SER A 22 9.46 -6.93 -25.70
CA SER A 22 9.36 -5.54 -25.27
C SER A 22 10.70 -5.08 -24.69
N ALA A 23 11.09 -3.85 -25.01
CA ALA A 23 12.25 -3.21 -24.42
C ALA A 23 12.17 -3.30 -22.89
N ASP A 24 13.33 -3.46 -22.23
CA ASP A 24 13.49 -3.53 -20.79
C ASP A 24 12.64 -2.46 -20.08
N GLU A 25 11.45 -2.85 -19.57
CA GLU A 25 10.54 -1.95 -18.85
C GLU A 25 10.99 -1.80 -17.41
N SER A 26 12.30 -1.74 -17.15
CA SER A 26 12.84 -1.44 -15.82
C SER A 26 12.42 -0.04 -15.37
N PRO A 27 12.32 0.21 -14.06
CA PRO A 27 12.13 1.57 -13.56
C PRO A 27 13.17 2.50 -14.19
N GLY A 28 12.73 3.68 -14.67
CA GLY A 28 13.62 4.65 -15.30
C GLY A 28 14.68 5.21 -14.34
N PRO A 29 15.54 6.15 -14.76
CA PRO A 29 16.38 6.89 -13.82
C PRO A 29 15.53 7.74 -12.86
N LEU A 30 16.03 7.97 -11.64
CA LEU A 30 15.39 8.88 -10.69
C LEU A 30 15.34 10.31 -11.26
N PRO A 31 14.24 11.07 -11.05
CA PRO A 31 14.15 12.47 -11.46
C PRO A 31 15.25 13.35 -10.84
N PRO A 32 15.67 14.43 -11.52
CA PRO A 32 16.59 15.41 -10.93
C PRO A 32 16.04 16.01 -9.63
N GLY A 33 16.91 16.22 -8.64
CA GLY A 33 16.52 16.79 -7.35
C GLY A 33 15.94 15.79 -6.34
N THR A 34 15.77 14.52 -6.76
CA THR A 34 15.34 13.43 -5.88
C THR A 34 16.24 13.27 -4.66
N ARG A 35 15.62 13.03 -3.49
CA ARG A 35 16.33 12.82 -2.22
C ARG A 35 16.04 11.43 -1.65
N LEU A 36 17.09 10.72 -1.21
CA LEU A 36 16.95 9.52 -0.40
C LEU A 36 16.36 9.91 0.98
N ALA A 37 15.12 9.52 1.22
CA ALA A 37 14.35 9.90 2.40
C ALA A 37 14.34 8.80 3.47
N LEU A 38 14.48 7.54 3.05
CA LEU A 38 14.60 6.38 3.92
C LEU A 38 15.57 5.38 3.29
N ASP A 39 16.49 4.83 4.09
CA ASP A 39 17.37 3.73 3.72
C ASP A 39 17.52 2.81 4.93
N GLU A 40 16.89 1.64 4.87
CA GLU A 40 16.81 0.68 5.96
C GLU A 40 17.32 -0.69 5.50
N HIS A 41 18.18 -1.28 6.31
CA HIS A 41 18.83 -2.57 6.07
C HIS A 41 19.08 -3.32 7.39
N TRP A 42 18.45 -2.88 8.49
CA TRP A 42 18.39 -3.54 9.79
C TRP A 42 19.75 -3.89 10.40
N ALA A 43 20.82 -3.19 10.01
CA ALA A 43 22.21 -3.53 10.39
C ALA A 43 22.45 -3.53 11.91
N SER A 44 21.71 -2.72 12.67
CA SER A 44 21.81 -2.68 14.13
C SER A 44 21.36 -3.99 14.80
N GLY A 45 20.51 -4.78 14.15
CA GLY A 45 19.81 -5.90 14.78
C GLY A 45 18.62 -5.47 15.63
N GLU A 46 18.27 -4.17 15.61
CA GLU A 46 17.22 -3.58 16.45
C GLU A 46 16.33 -2.67 15.60
N ILE A 47 15.03 -2.61 15.93
CA ILE A 47 14.09 -1.65 15.34
C ILE A 47 14.36 -0.28 15.94
N ASP A 48 14.71 0.71 15.10
CA ASP A 48 14.90 2.09 15.54
C ASP A 48 13.54 2.76 15.83
N PRO A 49 13.21 3.05 17.11
CA PRO A 49 11.92 3.65 17.47
C PRO A 49 11.80 5.12 17.02
N GLY A 50 12.89 5.76 16.58
CA GLY A 50 12.87 7.08 15.95
C GLY A 50 12.42 7.03 14.48
N ARG A 51 12.47 5.86 13.85
CA ARG A 51 12.14 5.66 12.43
C ARG A 51 10.91 4.79 12.23
N TRP A 52 10.62 3.90 13.17
CA TRP A 52 9.60 2.88 13.05
C TRP A 52 8.81 2.70 14.34
N TYR A 53 7.61 2.18 14.23
CA TYR A 53 6.81 1.68 15.34
C TYR A 53 6.01 0.45 14.88
N VAL A 54 5.52 -0.36 15.82
CA VAL A 54 4.81 -1.61 15.55
C VAL A 54 3.37 -1.48 16.02
N LEU A 55 2.43 -2.03 15.26
CA LEU A 55 1.00 -1.81 15.49
C LEU A 55 0.39 -2.84 16.43
N ARG A 56 -0.55 -2.38 17.26
CA ARG A 56 -1.59 -3.22 17.87
C ARG A 56 -2.96 -2.77 17.38
N LYS A 57 -3.34 -3.21 16.18
CA LYS A 57 -4.56 -2.72 15.52
C LYS A 57 -5.27 -3.81 14.74
N ARG A 58 -6.60 -3.79 14.78
CA ARG A 58 -7.50 -4.65 14.01
C ARG A 58 -8.26 -3.80 13.00
N TRP A 59 -8.21 -4.23 11.75
CA TRP A 59 -9.01 -3.68 10.66
C TRP A 59 -9.66 -4.83 9.90
N GLY A 60 -10.79 -4.53 9.26
CA GLY A 60 -11.57 -5.53 8.53
C GLY A 60 -12.11 -6.66 9.41
N GLU A 61 -12.73 -7.64 8.73
CA GLU A 61 -13.39 -8.77 9.38
C GLU A 61 -12.62 -10.08 9.23
N GLY A 62 -12.98 -11.08 10.04
CA GLY A 62 -12.43 -12.43 9.96
C GLY A 62 -10.99 -12.60 10.45
N ASN A 63 -10.47 -11.62 11.20
CA ASN A 63 -9.14 -11.64 11.79
C ASN A 63 -9.14 -11.03 13.20
N HIS A 64 -8.04 -11.21 13.93
CA HIS A 64 -7.86 -10.70 15.29
C HIS A 64 -6.74 -9.65 15.39
N GLY A 65 -6.49 -8.95 14.29
CA GLY A 65 -5.57 -7.82 14.21
C GLY A 65 -4.12 -8.23 14.02
N VAL A 66 -3.25 -7.23 14.20
CA VAL A 66 -1.80 -7.39 14.20
C VAL A 66 -1.27 -6.94 15.55
N VAL A 67 -0.11 -7.47 15.95
CA VAL A 67 0.46 -7.20 17.26
C VAL A 67 1.98 -6.99 17.21
N PRO A 68 2.55 -6.19 18.12
CA PRO A 68 4.00 -6.00 18.27
C PRO A 68 4.80 -7.29 18.46
N GLU A 69 4.25 -8.28 19.19
CA GLU A 69 4.94 -9.54 19.50
C GLU A 69 5.30 -10.36 18.25
N ASN A 70 4.60 -10.11 17.16
CA ASN A 70 4.83 -10.77 15.88
C ASN A 70 5.84 -10.04 15.00
N VAL A 71 6.55 -9.03 15.51
CA VAL A 71 7.53 -8.25 14.76
C VAL A 71 8.89 -8.28 15.46
N ARG A 72 9.94 -8.68 14.73
CA ARG A 72 11.30 -8.79 15.26
C ARG A 72 12.36 -8.69 14.17
N ILE A 73 13.62 -8.55 14.57
CA ILE A 73 14.77 -8.65 13.66
C ILE A 73 15.42 -10.03 13.83
N GLU A 74 15.70 -10.71 12.72
CA GLU A 74 16.42 -11.98 12.71
C GLU A 74 17.54 -11.96 11.67
N ALA A 75 18.50 -12.89 11.77
CA ALA A 75 19.51 -13.10 10.75
C ALA A 75 18.98 -14.05 9.66
N ASP A 76 19.21 -13.72 8.40
CA ASP A 76 18.83 -14.53 7.24
C ASP A 76 19.87 -14.40 6.11
N THR A 77 19.76 -15.23 5.07
CA THR A 77 20.60 -15.18 3.87
C THR A 77 19.87 -14.48 2.73
N VAL A 78 20.38 -13.33 2.32
CA VAL A 78 19.86 -12.55 1.20
C VAL A 78 20.93 -12.46 0.14
N GLU A 79 20.63 -12.91 -1.08
CA GLU A 79 21.59 -12.97 -2.19
C GLU A 79 22.93 -13.66 -1.82
N GLY A 80 22.85 -14.72 -1.01
CA GLY A 80 24.00 -15.50 -0.56
C GLY A 80 24.85 -14.84 0.54
N ARG A 81 24.35 -13.78 1.18
CA ARG A 81 25.02 -13.11 2.31
C ARG A 81 24.14 -13.12 3.55
N ALA A 82 24.74 -13.45 4.69
CA ALA A 82 24.07 -13.29 5.97
C ALA A 82 23.84 -11.80 6.26
N GLN A 83 22.61 -11.42 6.56
CA GLN A 83 22.26 -10.09 7.05
C GLN A 83 21.05 -10.14 7.98
N ASN A 84 20.82 -9.05 8.71
CA ASN A 84 19.61 -8.89 9.50
C ASN A 84 18.44 -8.53 8.59
N VAL A 85 17.27 -9.07 8.92
CA VAL A 85 16.01 -8.80 8.22
C VAL A 85 14.92 -8.56 9.24
N LEU A 86 13.95 -7.72 8.88
CA LEU A 86 12.71 -7.62 9.62
C LEU A 86 11.86 -8.86 9.34
N VAL A 87 11.33 -9.48 10.38
CA VAL A 87 10.41 -10.62 10.30
C VAL A 87 9.07 -10.20 10.89
N CYS A 88 8.02 -10.36 10.10
CA CYS A 88 6.64 -10.26 10.53
C CYS A 88 6.01 -11.65 10.49
N GLU A 89 5.58 -12.14 11.65
CA GLU A 89 4.96 -13.45 11.81
C GLU A 89 3.43 -13.37 11.70
N ALA A 90 2.82 -14.41 11.15
CA ALA A 90 1.39 -14.60 11.14
C ALA A 90 1.02 -15.90 11.85
N HIS A 91 -0.09 -15.86 12.58
CA HIS A 91 -0.68 -16.99 13.30
C HIS A 91 -1.93 -17.46 12.57
N GLY A 92 -1.92 -18.70 12.08
CA GLY A 92 -3.01 -19.29 11.33
C GLY A 92 -4.10 -19.88 12.22
N ASP A 93 -5.00 -20.65 11.61
CA ASP A 93 -6.16 -21.28 12.27
C ASP A 93 -5.76 -22.33 13.31
N ALA A 94 -4.56 -22.92 13.19
CA ALA A 94 -4.09 -23.97 14.09
C ALA A 94 -3.25 -23.45 15.27
N TYR A 95 -2.96 -22.14 15.31
CA TYR A 95 -2.09 -21.57 16.34
C TYR A 95 -2.76 -21.56 17.73
N ASP A 96 -2.13 -22.21 18.70
CA ASP A 96 -2.58 -22.32 20.10
C ASP A 96 -1.59 -21.72 21.11
N GLY A 97 -0.60 -20.97 20.62
CA GLY A 97 0.41 -20.31 21.43
C GLY A 97 -0.11 -19.09 22.23
N PRO A 98 0.78 -18.42 22.99
CA PRO A 98 0.36 -17.44 23.99
C PRO A 98 0.07 -16.04 23.46
N VAL A 99 0.40 -15.73 22.20
CA VAL A 99 0.25 -14.39 21.64
C VAL A 99 -1.22 -14.09 21.41
N LEU A 100 -1.70 -12.97 21.93
CA LEU A 100 -3.11 -12.57 21.88
C LEU A 100 -3.32 -11.40 20.93
N GLY A 101 -4.25 -11.57 20.01
CA GLY A 101 -4.86 -10.51 19.24
C GLY A 101 -6.15 -9.99 19.89
N HIS A 102 -6.88 -9.20 19.12
CA HIS A 102 -8.16 -8.63 19.47
C HIS A 102 -9.17 -9.69 19.94
N GLY A 103 -9.87 -9.39 21.04
CA GLY A 103 -10.81 -10.28 21.71
C GLY A 103 -10.15 -11.41 22.50
N GLY A 104 -8.83 -11.37 22.71
CA GLY A 104 -8.08 -12.42 23.41
C GLY A 104 -7.92 -13.70 22.58
N ASN A 105 -7.97 -13.59 21.25
CA ASN A 105 -7.83 -14.72 20.33
C ASN A 105 -6.37 -14.90 19.89
N THR A 106 -5.96 -16.15 19.71
CA THR A 106 -4.58 -16.51 19.31
C THR A 106 -4.46 -16.70 17.79
N ALA A 107 -5.49 -17.23 17.14
CA ALA A 107 -5.51 -17.45 15.70
C ALA A 107 -5.73 -16.14 14.93
N ARG A 108 -5.31 -16.09 13.66
CA ARG A 108 -5.52 -14.95 12.76
C ARG A 108 -4.95 -13.64 13.27
N VAL A 109 -3.75 -13.71 13.85
CA VAL A 109 -3.00 -12.57 14.37
C VAL A 109 -1.77 -12.36 13.51
N GLY A 110 -1.58 -11.14 12.98
CA GLY A 110 -0.44 -10.78 12.14
C GLY A 110 0.61 -9.94 12.85
N GLY A 111 1.55 -9.40 12.08
CA GLY A 111 2.59 -8.48 12.54
C GLY A 111 2.84 -7.42 11.47
N VAL A 112 2.85 -6.15 11.87
CA VAL A 112 3.05 -5.00 10.98
C VAL A 112 3.93 -3.95 11.66
N ILE A 113 4.89 -3.44 10.91
CA ILE A 113 5.69 -2.26 11.27
C ILE A 113 5.30 -1.08 10.38
N VAL A 114 5.42 0.12 10.92
CA VAL A 114 5.06 1.37 10.25
C VAL A 114 6.16 2.39 10.42
N SER A 115 6.48 3.11 9.35
CA SER A 115 7.47 4.18 9.37
C SER A 115 6.90 5.41 10.07
N LYS A 116 7.67 6.04 10.96
CA LYS A 116 7.31 7.37 11.50
C LYS A 116 7.27 8.46 10.43
N PRO A 117 8.23 8.54 9.48
CA PRO A 117 8.15 9.53 8.41
C PRO A 117 6.94 9.28 7.49
N PHE A 118 6.35 10.38 7.03
CA PHE A 118 5.33 10.38 5.98
C PHE A 118 6.00 10.64 4.62
N PHE A 119 5.60 9.88 3.61
CA PHE A 119 6.13 9.93 2.25
C PHE A 119 5.02 10.34 1.29
N ALA A 120 5.35 11.23 0.33
CA ALA A 120 4.49 11.54 -0.81
C ALA A 120 5.11 10.97 -2.10
N SER A 121 5.03 11.67 -3.23
CA SER A 121 5.61 11.22 -4.50
C SER A 121 7.06 10.74 -4.35
N GLY A 122 7.36 9.65 -5.05
CA GLY A 122 8.65 9.01 -4.89
C GLY A 122 8.73 7.62 -5.48
N ARG A 123 9.91 7.02 -5.32
CA ARG A 123 10.15 5.60 -5.55
C ARG A 123 10.31 4.89 -4.24
N PHE A 124 9.60 3.78 -4.09
CA PHE A 124 9.70 2.84 -3.00
C PHE A 124 10.32 1.56 -3.56
N GLU A 125 11.45 1.13 -3.01
CA GLU A 125 12.04 -0.18 -3.29
C GLU A 125 12.10 -0.98 -1.99
N VAL A 126 11.45 -2.13 -1.98
CA VAL A 126 11.39 -3.02 -0.83
C VAL A 126 11.83 -4.41 -1.26
N VAL A 127 12.80 -4.98 -0.54
CA VAL A 127 13.24 -6.36 -0.75
C VAL A 127 12.49 -7.24 0.24
N MET A 128 11.58 -8.07 -0.24
CA MET A 128 10.67 -8.87 0.58
C MET A 128 10.74 -10.35 0.19
N LYS A 129 10.61 -11.24 1.19
CA LYS A 129 10.45 -12.69 1.05
C LYS A 129 9.12 -13.10 1.65
N ILE A 130 8.32 -13.84 0.88
CA ILE A 130 7.04 -14.40 1.34
C ILE A 130 7.25 -15.86 1.73
N GLY A 131 6.92 -16.20 2.98
CA GLY A 131 7.00 -17.57 3.47
C GLY A 131 8.44 -18.10 3.49
N SER A 132 8.58 -19.37 3.13
CA SER A 132 9.84 -20.12 3.15
C SER A 132 9.96 -21.03 1.93
N SER A 133 11.19 -21.41 1.57
CA SER A 133 11.44 -22.49 0.60
C SER A 133 11.45 -23.87 1.25
N GLU A 134 11.44 -23.92 2.59
CA GLU A 134 11.55 -25.13 3.40
C GLU A 134 10.26 -25.37 4.20
N SER A 135 9.84 -26.63 4.29
CA SER A 135 8.73 -27.01 5.17
C SER A 135 9.17 -26.97 6.63
N SER A 136 8.26 -26.51 7.48
CA SER A 136 8.41 -26.54 8.94
C SER A 136 7.24 -27.29 9.58
N GLU A 137 7.46 -27.81 10.78
CA GLU A 137 6.36 -28.28 11.64
C GLU A 137 5.40 -27.12 11.92
N GLY A 138 4.09 -27.38 11.86
CA GLY A 138 3.07 -26.34 11.99
C GLY A 138 2.99 -25.35 10.82
N GLY A 139 3.86 -25.44 9.81
CA GLY A 139 3.88 -24.51 8.67
C GLY A 139 2.81 -24.81 7.60
N PRO A 140 2.65 -23.91 6.62
CA PRO A 140 1.78 -24.16 5.46
C PRO A 140 2.22 -25.39 4.66
N VAL A 141 1.25 -26.07 4.03
CA VAL A 141 1.51 -27.20 3.11
C VAL A 141 2.44 -26.79 1.96
N ASP A 142 2.25 -25.58 1.45
CA ASP A 142 3.17 -24.93 0.52
C ASP A 142 3.83 -23.74 1.25
N PRO A 143 5.07 -23.90 1.75
CA PRO A 143 5.72 -22.90 2.59
C PRO A 143 5.95 -21.56 1.88
N GLY A 144 6.05 -21.54 0.55
CA GLY A 144 6.20 -20.31 -0.23
C GLY A 144 4.87 -19.60 -0.47
N ARG A 145 3.74 -20.32 -0.32
CA ARG A 145 2.38 -19.82 -0.57
C ARG A 145 1.50 -19.98 0.68
N PRO A 146 1.73 -19.16 1.72
CA PRO A 146 0.98 -19.23 2.98
C PRO A 146 -0.48 -18.80 2.81
N ARG A 147 -1.33 -19.68 2.29
CA ARG A 147 -2.77 -19.43 2.07
C ARG A 147 -3.45 -18.96 3.35
N GLY A 148 -4.36 -17.99 3.23
CA GLY A 148 -5.05 -17.39 4.37
C GLY A 148 -4.30 -16.23 5.04
N SER A 149 -3.15 -15.84 4.51
CA SER A 149 -2.40 -14.64 4.90
C SER A 149 -2.25 -13.64 3.75
N VAL A 150 -1.99 -12.38 4.08
CA VAL A 150 -1.80 -11.25 3.18
C VAL A 150 -0.48 -10.56 3.55
N PRO A 151 0.64 -11.02 2.97
CA PRO A 151 1.87 -10.24 2.94
C PRO A 151 1.64 -8.95 2.16
N ALA A 152 2.03 -7.81 2.73
CA ALA A 152 1.69 -6.51 2.17
C ALA A 152 2.78 -5.45 2.36
N ILE A 153 2.86 -4.56 1.36
CA ILE A 153 3.57 -3.29 1.38
C ILE A 153 2.55 -2.22 1.00
N TRP A 154 2.37 -1.21 1.84
CA TRP A 154 1.45 -0.13 1.53
C TRP A 154 1.85 1.17 2.20
N THR A 155 1.34 2.30 1.72
CA THR A 155 1.35 3.54 2.48
C THR A 155 -0.04 3.79 3.06
N TYR A 156 -0.15 4.23 4.30
CA TYR A 156 -1.41 4.63 4.92
C TYR A 156 -1.24 5.92 5.73
N GLY A 157 -2.23 6.79 5.66
CA GLY A 157 -2.37 7.92 6.56
C GLY A 157 -3.82 8.36 6.58
N ASP A 158 -4.31 8.66 7.77
CA ASP A 158 -5.67 9.14 7.98
C ASP A 158 -5.72 10.39 8.87
N ARG A 159 -6.89 11.03 8.84
CA ARG A 159 -7.25 12.07 9.80
C ARG A 159 -8.75 12.18 9.88
N PHE A 160 -9.28 12.03 11.10
CA PHE A 160 -10.67 12.30 11.40
C PHE A 160 -10.89 13.79 11.69
N VAL A 161 -11.98 14.33 11.17
CA VAL A 161 -12.44 15.69 11.44
C VAL A 161 -13.93 15.64 11.74
N GLU A 162 -14.31 16.19 12.88
CA GLU A 162 -15.69 16.10 13.39
C GLU A 162 -16.33 17.48 13.56
N VAL A 163 -17.65 17.52 13.39
CA VAL A 163 -18.51 18.65 13.72
C VAL A 163 -19.72 18.18 14.54
N GLY A 164 -20.45 19.11 15.14
CA GLY A 164 -21.73 18.80 15.77
C GLY A 164 -22.75 18.26 14.75
N LEU A 165 -23.65 17.38 15.20
CA LEU A 165 -24.70 16.78 14.35
C LEU A 165 -25.61 17.82 13.69
N ASP A 166 -25.75 19.00 14.27
CA ASP A 166 -26.48 20.15 13.72
C ASP A 166 -25.77 20.81 12.54
N ARG A 167 -24.51 20.46 12.27
CA ARG A 167 -23.64 21.04 11.23
C ARG A 167 -23.18 20.02 10.18
N LYS A 168 -23.58 18.76 10.28
CA LYS A 168 -23.06 17.67 9.42
C LYS A 168 -23.39 17.82 7.93
N GLU A 169 -24.38 18.63 7.58
CA GLU A 169 -24.77 18.86 6.20
C GLU A 169 -24.08 20.10 5.60
N ASP A 170 -23.41 20.92 6.43
CA ASP A 170 -22.85 22.21 6.02
C ASP A 170 -21.32 22.22 6.11
N PHE A 171 -20.68 22.99 5.24
CA PHE A 171 -19.32 23.45 5.52
C PHE A 171 -19.31 24.26 6.83
N ALA A 172 -18.42 23.89 7.75
CA ALA A 172 -18.32 24.51 9.07
C ALA A 172 -17.19 25.57 9.09
N PRO A 173 -17.50 26.88 9.21
CA PRO A 173 -16.46 27.93 9.15
C PRO A 173 -15.37 27.82 10.23
N GLY A 174 -15.69 27.22 11.38
CA GLY A 174 -14.75 26.97 12.47
C GLY A 174 -13.93 25.68 12.31
N VAL A 175 -14.25 24.83 11.33
CA VAL A 175 -13.58 23.55 11.08
C VAL A 175 -13.27 23.44 9.59
N PRO A 176 -12.21 24.12 9.10
CA PRO A 176 -11.92 24.27 7.66
C PRO A 176 -11.72 22.97 6.87
N LEU A 177 -11.40 21.88 7.56
CA LEU A 177 -11.22 20.54 6.98
C LEU A 177 -12.50 19.71 6.97
N TYR A 178 -13.58 20.18 7.60
CA TYR A 178 -14.85 19.46 7.51
C TYR A 178 -15.48 19.72 6.14
N ASN A 179 -15.67 18.65 5.37
CA ASN A 179 -16.30 18.68 4.07
C ASN A 179 -17.52 17.74 4.07
N PRO A 180 -18.76 18.26 4.11
CA PRO A 180 -19.96 17.43 4.22
C PRO A 180 -20.12 16.45 3.04
N LEU A 181 -19.49 16.72 1.90
CA LEU A 181 -19.50 15.84 0.72
C LEU A 181 -18.58 14.61 0.86
N MET A 182 -17.75 14.58 1.92
CA MET A 182 -16.94 13.42 2.31
C MET A 182 -17.60 12.57 3.40
N GLU A 183 -18.64 13.09 4.06
CA GLU A 183 -19.34 12.44 5.17
C GLU A 183 -19.93 11.10 4.70
N ARG A 184 -19.74 10.04 5.51
CA ARG A 184 -20.21 8.68 5.19
C ARG A 184 -21.02 8.03 6.30
N TYR A 185 -20.81 8.43 7.55
CA TYR A 185 -21.25 7.69 8.72
C TYR A 185 -22.55 8.27 9.33
N GLY A 186 -23.00 9.43 8.85
CA GLY A 186 -24.18 10.14 9.32
C GLY A 186 -24.01 10.84 10.68
N ASP A 187 -22.79 10.87 11.21
CA ASP A 187 -22.44 11.31 12.57
C ASP A 187 -21.67 12.63 12.60
N GLY A 188 -21.44 13.25 11.43
CA GLY A 188 -20.70 14.52 11.37
C GLY A 188 -19.19 14.33 11.43
N SER A 189 -18.69 13.14 11.13
CA SER A 189 -17.26 12.87 10.94
C SER A 189 -16.91 12.73 9.45
N VAL A 190 -15.73 13.23 9.09
CA VAL A 190 -15.09 12.95 7.80
C VAL A 190 -13.70 12.38 8.04
N GLU A 191 -13.35 11.42 7.21
CA GLU A 191 -12.05 10.79 7.21
C GLU A 191 -11.29 11.25 5.97
N TYR A 192 -10.17 11.94 6.20
CA TYR A 192 -9.16 12.04 5.17
C TYR A 192 -8.39 10.72 5.14
N TRP A 193 -8.23 10.16 3.95
CA TRP A 193 -7.61 8.85 3.72
C TRP A 193 -6.62 8.97 2.56
N SER A 194 -5.37 8.61 2.81
CA SER A 194 -4.35 8.48 1.78
C SER A 194 -3.73 7.08 1.83
N GLU A 195 -3.98 6.27 0.81
CA GLU A 195 -3.40 4.92 0.76
C GLU A 195 -3.03 4.45 -0.65
N LEU A 196 -1.94 3.71 -0.71
CA LEU A 196 -1.44 2.99 -1.87
C LEU A 196 -1.00 1.61 -1.41
N ASP A 197 -1.57 0.55 -1.96
CA ASP A 197 -1.12 -0.83 -1.74
C ASP A 197 -0.25 -1.29 -2.91
N PHE A 198 0.95 -1.80 -2.63
CA PHE A 198 1.93 -2.13 -3.68
C PHE A 198 3.00 -3.15 -3.25
N PRO A 199 2.65 -4.40 -2.90
CA PRO A 199 1.36 -5.04 -3.19
C PRO A 199 0.66 -5.62 -1.95
N GLU A 200 -0.57 -6.13 -2.13
CA GLU A 200 -1.24 -7.07 -1.21
C GLU A 200 -1.44 -8.44 -1.88
N PHE A 201 -0.89 -9.50 -1.30
CA PHE A 201 -1.01 -10.88 -1.81
C PHE A 201 -2.15 -11.67 -1.16
N GLY A 202 -2.45 -12.87 -1.67
CA GLY A 202 -3.17 -13.88 -0.90
C GLY A 202 -4.70 -13.82 -0.97
N LYS A 203 -5.27 -12.97 -1.84
CA LYS A 203 -6.74 -12.91 -2.03
C LYS A 203 -7.30 -14.28 -2.42
N GLY A 204 -8.23 -14.79 -1.62
CA GLY A 204 -8.78 -16.14 -1.78
C GLY A 204 -7.73 -17.25 -1.76
N GLY A 205 -6.57 -17.01 -1.12
CA GLY A 205 -5.44 -17.94 -1.08
C GLY A 205 -4.61 -18.00 -2.35
N THR A 206 -4.72 -16.99 -3.24
CA THR A 206 -3.97 -16.93 -4.50
C THR A 206 -2.75 -16.01 -4.37
N PHE A 207 -1.61 -16.47 -4.87
CA PHE A 207 -0.34 -15.73 -4.86
C PHE A 207 0.24 -15.48 -6.25
N ASP A 208 -0.39 -16.01 -7.31
CA ASP A 208 -0.02 -15.73 -8.71
C ASP A 208 -0.48 -14.33 -9.16
N ARG A 209 -1.29 -13.68 -8.34
CA ARG A 209 -1.79 -12.32 -8.53
C ARG A 209 -1.69 -11.54 -7.24
N ALA A 210 -1.47 -10.24 -7.35
CA ALA A 210 -1.49 -9.35 -6.20
C ALA A 210 -2.39 -8.13 -6.45
N MET A 211 -2.97 -7.62 -5.38
CA MET A 211 -3.77 -6.41 -5.37
C MET A 211 -2.89 -5.17 -5.28
N TYR A 212 -3.30 -4.15 -6.01
CA TYR A 212 -2.72 -2.82 -6.02
C TYR A 212 -3.87 -1.83 -5.95
N ASN A 213 -4.15 -1.34 -4.75
CA ASN A 213 -5.26 -0.42 -4.51
C ASN A 213 -4.74 0.99 -4.32
N THR A 214 -5.61 1.93 -4.64
CA THR A 214 -5.39 3.35 -4.40
C THR A 214 -6.61 3.89 -3.68
N PHE A 215 -6.41 4.62 -2.59
CA PHE A 215 -7.45 5.33 -1.87
C PHE A 215 -7.12 6.82 -1.83
N CYS A 216 -8.05 7.62 -2.34
CA CYS A 216 -8.00 9.08 -2.26
C CYS A 216 -9.29 9.52 -1.58
N GLN A 217 -9.18 9.76 -0.27
CA GLN A 217 -10.30 10.12 0.59
C GLN A 217 -11.42 9.06 0.50
N ASN A 218 -12.63 9.48 0.18
CA ASN A 218 -13.81 8.63 0.03
C ASN A 218 -13.95 7.98 -1.37
N ARG A 219 -12.84 7.72 -2.07
CA ARG A 219 -12.82 7.00 -3.35
C ARG A 219 -11.69 5.97 -3.35
N HIS A 220 -11.92 4.85 -4.03
CA HIS A 220 -10.92 3.79 -4.17
C HIS A 220 -10.98 3.15 -5.56
N ASP A 221 -9.84 2.66 -6.04
CA ASP A 221 -9.72 1.79 -7.22
C ASP A 221 -8.90 0.56 -6.81
N SER A 222 -9.46 -0.64 -6.99
CA SER A 222 -8.78 -1.90 -6.69
C SER A 222 -8.39 -2.60 -7.98
N ARG A 223 -7.08 -2.73 -8.22
CA ARG A 223 -6.55 -3.49 -9.36
C ARG A 223 -5.91 -4.77 -8.88
N THR A 224 -5.81 -5.73 -9.80
CA THR A 224 -5.18 -7.02 -9.54
C THR A 224 -4.36 -7.42 -10.75
N PHE A 225 -3.05 -7.49 -10.58
CA PHE A 225 -2.11 -7.82 -11.64
C PHE A 225 -1.58 -9.24 -11.47
N GLU A 226 -1.29 -9.91 -12.58
CA GLU A 226 -0.47 -11.12 -12.56
C GLU A 226 0.92 -10.75 -12.07
N VAL A 227 1.43 -11.52 -11.12
CA VAL A 227 2.77 -11.35 -10.58
C VAL A 227 3.49 -12.68 -10.81
N GLY A 228 4.78 -12.63 -11.14
CA GLY A 228 5.56 -13.85 -11.38
C GLY A 228 5.58 -14.79 -10.15
N PRO A 229 6.31 -15.92 -10.21
CA PRO A 229 6.43 -16.83 -9.08
C PRO A 229 7.29 -16.21 -7.96
N VAL A 230 6.77 -15.22 -7.25
CA VAL A 230 7.48 -14.42 -6.22
C VAL A 230 7.12 -14.82 -4.80
N ALA A 231 6.09 -15.66 -4.66
CA ALA A 231 5.74 -16.37 -3.44
C ALA A 231 6.33 -17.78 -3.51
N ASP A 232 7.66 -17.83 -3.51
CA ASP A 232 8.47 -19.04 -3.70
C ASP A 232 9.47 -19.27 -2.55
N GLY A 233 9.41 -18.44 -1.51
CA GLY A 233 10.34 -18.47 -0.38
C GLY A 233 11.69 -17.78 -0.64
N ALA A 234 11.85 -17.05 -1.75
CA ALA A 234 13.04 -16.24 -2.04
C ALA A 234 12.78 -14.73 -1.82
N TYR A 235 13.86 -13.96 -1.76
CA TYR A 235 13.79 -12.49 -1.72
C TYR A 235 13.62 -11.91 -3.13
N HIS A 236 12.64 -11.04 -3.28
CA HIS A 236 12.35 -10.29 -4.51
C HIS A 236 12.34 -8.79 -4.25
N THR A 237 12.63 -7.99 -5.28
CA THR A 237 12.59 -6.52 -5.19
C THR A 237 11.28 -6.00 -5.73
N TYR A 238 10.48 -5.37 -4.87
CA TYR A 238 9.22 -4.72 -5.19
C TYR A 238 9.47 -3.23 -5.33
N THR A 239 9.20 -2.69 -6.51
CA THR A 239 9.39 -1.25 -6.79
C THR A 239 8.07 -0.60 -7.13
N THR A 240 7.78 0.55 -6.53
CA THR A 240 6.66 1.41 -6.93
C THR A 240 7.10 2.83 -7.11
N GLU A 241 6.70 3.46 -8.22
CA GLU A 241 6.85 4.88 -8.46
C GLU A 241 5.49 5.57 -8.35
N TRP A 242 5.34 6.44 -7.36
CA TRP A 242 4.16 7.27 -7.16
C TRP A 242 4.46 8.70 -7.62
N ARG A 243 3.62 9.22 -8.52
CA ARG A 243 3.71 10.60 -9.05
C ARG A 243 2.50 11.43 -8.65
N THR A 244 2.72 12.70 -8.37
CA THR A 244 1.67 13.69 -8.11
C THR A 244 1.86 14.90 -9.03
N THR A 245 0.80 15.68 -9.22
CA THR A 245 0.84 16.87 -10.08
C THR A 245 -0.07 17.98 -9.57
N LEU A 246 0.10 19.18 -10.13
CA LEU A 246 -0.82 20.30 -9.96
C LEU A 246 -1.69 20.43 -11.19
N GLU A 247 -2.99 20.28 -11.01
CA GLU A 247 -3.98 20.41 -12.08
C GLU A 247 -4.75 21.74 -11.93
N PRO A 248 -4.67 22.68 -12.89
CA PRO A 248 -5.46 23.90 -12.83
C PRO A 248 -6.96 23.62 -12.64
N LEU A 249 -7.59 24.27 -11.66
CA LEU A 249 -9.00 24.09 -11.33
C LEU A 249 -9.77 25.39 -11.65
N PRO A 250 -10.15 25.62 -12.92
CA PRO A 250 -10.77 26.87 -13.35
C PRO A 250 -12.15 27.07 -12.71
N GLY A 251 -12.48 28.34 -12.46
CA GLY A 251 -13.77 28.77 -11.93
C GLY A 251 -13.88 28.79 -10.42
N VAL A 252 -12.85 28.37 -9.68
CA VAL A 252 -12.78 28.51 -8.22
C VAL A 252 -12.30 29.91 -7.85
N THR A 253 -13.04 30.59 -6.99
CA THR A 253 -12.76 31.95 -6.53
C THR A 253 -12.28 31.99 -5.09
N ASP A 254 -11.68 33.10 -4.66
CA ASP A 254 -11.19 33.29 -3.30
C ASP A 254 -12.33 33.19 -2.25
N ALA A 255 -13.58 33.43 -2.65
CA ALA A 255 -14.76 33.34 -1.76
C ALA A 255 -15.19 31.89 -1.48
N GLN A 256 -14.78 30.93 -2.32
CA GLN A 256 -15.22 29.54 -2.27
C GLN A 256 -14.25 28.62 -1.54
N VAL A 257 -13.16 29.19 -1.02
CA VAL A 257 -12.09 28.45 -0.36
C VAL A 257 -11.70 29.08 0.96
N VAL A 258 -11.03 28.31 1.81
CA VAL A 258 -10.44 28.77 3.07
C VAL A 258 -9.01 28.27 3.19
N GLU A 259 -8.11 29.15 3.62
CA GLU A 259 -6.73 28.77 3.90
C GLU A 259 -6.61 28.06 5.24
N HIS A 260 -5.99 26.89 5.26
CA HIS A 260 -5.70 26.13 6.47
C HIS A 260 -4.50 25.20 6.24
N LEU A 261 -3.56 25.18 7.21
CA LEU A 261 -2.33 24.37 7.17
C LEU A 261 -1.44 24.62 5.93
N GLY A 262 -1.46 25.85 5.39
CA GLY A 262 -0.68 26.21 4.20
C GLY A 262 -1.31 25.78 2.87
N TYR A 263 -2.55 25.28 2.91
CA TYR A 263 -3.32 24.84 1.75
C TYR A 263 -4.67 25.58 1.68
N TRP A 264 -5.33 25.52 0.51
CA TRP A 264 -6.66 26.11 0.31
C TRP A 264 -7.70 25.02 0.16
N TRP A 265 -8.74 25.03 0.99
CA TRP A 265 -9.76 23.99 1.05
C TRP A 265 -11.08 24.51 0.49
N VAL A 266 -11.74 23.70 -0.33
CA VAL A 266 -13.08 24.01 -0.85
C VAL A 266 -14.06 24.10 0.32
N ARG A 267 -14.89 25.16 0.33
CA ARG A 267 -15.93 25.40 1.35
C ARG A 267 -17.28 25.81 0.75
N ASP A 268 -17.50 25.46 -0.50
CA ASP A 268 -18.67 25.87 -1.27
C ASP A 268 -19.14 24.69 -2.13
N GLU A 269 -20.39 24.29 -1.92
CA GLU A 269 -21.04 23.15 -2.57
C GLU A 269 -21.25 23.35 -4.08
N SER A 270 -21.17 24.59 -4.56
CA SER A 270 -21.24 24.87 -6.00
C SER A 270 -20.03 24.32 -6.78
N ILE A 271 -18.95 23.93 -6.10
CA ILE A 271 -17.81 23.24 -6.71
C ILE A 271 -18.08 21.73 -6.66
N PRO A 272 -18.28 21.05 -7.81
CA PRO A 272 -18.57 19.62 -7.83
C PRO A 272 -17.45 18.80 -7.17
N PHE A 273 -17.82 17.94 -6.21
CA PHE A 273 -16.88 17.14 -5.43
C PHE A 273 -15.94 16.31 -6.30
N ASP A 274 -16.43 15.69 -7.38
CA ASP A 274 -15.62 14.85 -8.27
C ASP A 274 -14.48 15.62 -8.98
N ARG A 275 -14.48 16.95 -8.93
CA ARG A 275 -13.38 17.77 -9.47
C ARG A 275 -12.20 17.95 -8.51
N TYR A 276 -12.35 17.64 -7.22
CA TYR A 276 -11.27 17.82 -6.23
C TYR A 276 -11.13 16.67 -5.25
N LEU A 277 -12.17 15.84 -5.08
CA LEU A 277 -12.18 14.63 -4.24
C LEU A 277 -11.71 14.86 -2.81
N GLY A 278 -11.96 16.05 -2.25
CA GLY A 278 -11.49 16.41 -0.91
C GLY A 278 -10.04 16.86 -0.83
N ASN A 279 -9.26 16.78 -1.92
CA ASN A 279 -7.87 17.25 -1.91
C ASN A 279 -7.79 18.78 -1.82
N PRO A 280 -6.73 19.31 -1.19
CA PRO A 280 -6.50 20.75 -1.10
C PRO A 280 -6.14 21.35 -2.46
N LEU A 281 -6.16 22.68 -2.49
CA LEU A 281 -5.80 23.51 -3.62
C LEU A 281 -4.57 24.37 -3.30
N LYS A 282 -3.82 24.70 -4.35
CA LYS A 282 -2.78 25.73 -4.40
C LYS A 282 -3.33 26.99 -5.02
N ARG A 283 -3.14 28.14 -4.37
CA ARG A 283 -3.47 29.44 -4.96
C ARG A 283 -2.39 29.86 -5.96
N LEU A 284 -2.79 30.14 -7.20
CA LEU A 284 -1.94 30.63 -8.29
C LEU A 284 -2.05 32.15 -8.48
N GLY A 285 -2.99 32.78 -7.78
CA GLY A 285 -3.30 34.20 -7.80
C GLY A 285 -4.74 34.43 -7.36
N ARG A 286 -5.19 35.68 -7.45
CA ARG A 286 -6.60 36.02 -7.21
C ARG A 286 -7.52 35.17 -8.09
N ASP A 287 -8.48 34.49 -7.48
CA ASP A 287 -9.50 33.67 -8.16
C ASP A 287 -8.91 32.63 -9.13
N ARG A 288 -7.71 32.12 -8.82
CA ARG A 288 -7.02 31.10 -9.62
C ARG A 288 -6.39 30.06 -8.72
N TYR A 289 -6.81 28.82 -8.88
CA TYR A 289 -6.39 27.70 -8.06
C TYR A 289 -5.97 26.51 -8.93
N ALA A 290 -5.10 25.66 -8.39
CA ALA A 290 -4.80 24.34 -8.91
C ALA A 290 -5.04 23.29 -7.82
N LEU A 291 -5.52 22.12 -8.20
CA LEU A 291 -5.71 20.96 -7.35
C LEU A 291 -4.37 20.24 -7.14
N TYR A 292 -4.07 19.88 -5.89
CA TYR A 292 -3.06 18.86 -5.60
C TYR A 292 -3.66 17.48 -5.88
N ARG A 293 -3.06 16.72 -6.80
CA ARG A 293 -3.64 15.47 -7.31
C ARG A 293 -2.58 14.38 -7.46
N GLY A 294 -2.95 13.14 -7.12
CA GLY A 294 -2.17 11.97 -7.53
C GLY A 294 -2.36 11.69 -9.02
N GLU A 295 -1.25 11.54 -9.73
CA GLU A 295 -1.24 11.34 -11.17
C GLU A 295 -1.32 9.85 -11.51
N ARG A 296 -0.37 9.06 -10.98
CA ARG A 296 -0.24 7.63 -11.24
C ARG A 296 0.68 6.93 -10.24
N ALA A 297 0.52 5.63 -10.11
CA ALA A 297 1.48 4.72 -9.49
C ALA A 297 1.85 3.61 -10.47
N GLU A 298 3.13 3.41 -10.74
CA GLU A 298 3.65 2.33 -11.59
C GLU A 298 4.38 1.30 -10.73
N HIS A 299 4.27 0.02 -11.07
CA HIS A 299 4.72 -1.08 -10.22
C HIS A 299 5.62 -2.07 -10.96
N TRP A 300 6.67 -2.54 -10.31
CA TRP A 300 7.61 -3.53 -10.81
C TRP A 300 7.95 -4.58 -9.76
N ILE A 301 8.25 -5.79 -10.22
CA ILE A 301 8.89 -6.83 -9.41
C ILE A 301 10.12 -7.33 -10.15
N ASP A 302 11.27 -7.34 -9.48
CA ASP A 302 12.58 -7.70 -10.03
C ASP A 302 12.89 -6.95 -11.34
N GLY A 303 12.58 -5.66 -11.36
CA GLY A 303 12.78 -4.80 -12.52
C GLY A 303 11.79 -5.01 -13.68
N ARG A 304 10.80 -5.89 -13.55
CA ARG A 304 9.78 -6.12 -14.59
C ARG A 304 8.48 -5.40 -14.23
N LYS A 305 7.95 -4.57 -15.13
CA LYS A 305 6.68 -3.88 -14.90
C LYS A 305 5.56 -4.90 -14.75
N VAL A 306 4.76 -4.76 -13.69
CA VAL A 306 3.60 -5.62 -13.41
C VAL A 306 2.27 -4.90 -13.59
N GLY A 307 2.24 -3.58 -13.41
CA GLY A 307 1.01 -2.82 -13.58
C GLY A 307 1.12 -1.34 -13.29
N GLU A 308 -0.03 -0.67 -13.34
CA GLU A 308 -0.19 0.77 -13.11
C GLU A 308 -1.58 1.10 -12.58
N ASN A 309 -1.64 2.06 -11.66
CA ASN A 309 -2.87 2.68 -11.16
C ASN A 309 -2.89 4.17 -11.55
N ASP A 310 -3.99 4.64 -12.12
CA ASP A 310 -4.19 6.02 -12.62
C ASP A 310 -5.49 6.67 -12.12
N ARG A 311 -6.24 5.99 -11.26
CA ARG A 311 -7.49 6.45 -10.66
C ARG A 311 -7.32 6.54 -9.16
N PHE A 312 -7.89 7.58 -8.55
CA PHE A 312 -7.90 7.78 -7.09
C PHE A 312 -6.53 7.60 -6.41
N VAL A 313 -5.46 7.89 -7.15
CA VAL A 313 -4.10 7.96 -6.60
C VAL A 313 -4.08 9.14 -5.62
N PRO A 314 -3.63 8.93 -4.37
CA PRO A 314 -3.59 10.01 -3.39
C PRO A 314 -2.53 11.06 -3.74
N ALA A 315 -2.68 12.23 -3.13
CA ALA A 315 -1.69 13.32 -3.17
C ALA A 315 -1.07 13.62 -1.80
N MET A 316 -1.71 13.16 -0.72
CA MET A 316 -1.28 13.42 0.66
C MET A 316 -0.24 12.40 1.08
N GLY A 317 0.82 12.88 1.74
CA GLY A 317 1.82 11.99 2.31
C GLY A 317 1.22 11.02 3.30
N ALA A 318 1.76 9.80 3.32
CA ALA A 318 1.30 8.67 4.14
C ALA A 318 2.51 7.89 4.69
N GLN A 319 2.34 7.15 5.78
CA GLN A 319 3.39 6.33 6.37
C GLN A 319 3.52 5.01 5.62
N LEU A 320 4.75 4.52 5.41
CA LEU A 320 5.00 3.20 4.84
C LEU A 320 4.74 2.12 5.89
N ASN A 321 3.97 1.11 5.52
CA ASN A 321 3.60 -0.03 6.34
C ASN A 321 4.10 -1.31 5.65
N LEU A 322 4.63 -2.25 6.45
CA LEU A 322 5.19 -3.51 6.00
C LEU A 322 4.72 -4.61 6.95
N GLY A 323 4.22 -5.72 6.42
CA GLY A 323 3.91 -6.87 7.26
C GLY A 323 3.00 -7.90 6.65
N VAL A 324 2.34 -8.65 7.52
CA VAL A 324 1.38 -9.69 7.15
C VAL A 324 0.15 -9.59 8.05
N TRP A 325 -1.03 -9.71 7.44
CA TRP A 325 -2.31 -9.78 8.15
C TRP A 325 -3.20 -10.89 7.58
N LEU A 326 -4.28 -11.27 8.27
CA LEU A 326 -5.08 -12.46 7.91
C LEU A 326 -6.58 -12.18 7.77
N PRO A 327 -6.99 -11.25 6.89
CA PRO A 327 -8.41 -10.93 6.71
C PRO A 327 -9.22 -12.14 6.25
N GLY A 328 -10.52 -12.15 6.56
CA GLY A 328 -11.40 -13.25 6.16
C GLY A 328 -11.43 -13.50 4.65
N TRP A 329 -11.20 -12.45 3.82
CA TRP A 329 -11.13 -12.59 2.36
C TRP A 329 -9.87 -13.31 1.85
N ALA A 330 -8.84 -13.48 2.68
CA ALA A 330 -7.66 -14.28 2.35
C ALA A 330 -7.96 -15.80 2.35
N GLY A 331 -9.08 -16.21 2.94
CA GLY A 331 -9.51 -17.60 3.03
C GLY A 331 -8.91 -18.36 4.24
N PRO A 332 -9.06 -19.70 4.29
CA PRO A 332 -8.51 -20.53 5.36
C PRO A 332 -6.99 -20.43 5.50
N ALA A 333 -6.49 -20.46 6.74
CA ALA A 333 -5.07 -20.46 7.09
C ALA A 333 -4.75 -21.75 7.88
N PRO A 334 -4.78 -22.94 7.25
CA PRO A 334 -4.74 -24.23 7.95
C PRO A 334 -3.33 -24.62 8.40
N TRP A 335 -2.68 -23.75 9.16
CA TRP A 335 -1.33 -23.84 9.68
C TRP A 335 -1.23 -23.05 10.98
N GLU A 336 -0.16 -23.24 11.74
CA GLU A 336 0.12 -22.55 13.00
C GLU A 336 0.83 -21.23 12.74
N THR A 337 1.99 -21.27 12.09
CA THR A 337 2.79 -20.07 11.86
C THR A 337 3.35 -19.99 10.44
N THR A 338 3.56 -18.77 9.97
CA THR A 338 4.32 -18.44 8.77
C THR A 338 4.88 -17.03 8.91
N THR A 339 5.76 -16.60 7.99
CA THR A 339 6.41 -15.30 8.06
C THR A 339 6.42 -14.59 6.70
N VAL A 340 6.53 -13.27 6.76
CA VAL A 340 7.07 -12.45 5.69
C VAL A 340 8.31 -11.74 6.23
N SER A 341 9.36 -11.64 5.41
CA SER A 341 10.61 -10.99 5.80
C SER A 341 10.95 -9.85 4.87
N PHE A 342 11.50 -8.77 5.41
CA PHE A 342 11.93 -7.59 4.65
C PHE A 342 13.42 -7.36 4.88
N ALA A 343 14.21 -7.48 3.82
CA ALA A 343 15.66 -7.35 3.89
C ALA A 343 16.13 -5.89 3.82
N SER A 344 15.46 -5.08 3.00
CA SER A 344 15.80 -3.65 2.91
C SER A 344 14.63 -2.83 2.39
N VAL A 345 14.64 -1.54 2.75
CA VAL A 345 13.68 -0.54 2.29
C VAL A 345 14.44 0.70 1.86
N ARG A 346 14.15 1.19 0.65
CA ARG A 346 14.60 2.51 0.20
C ARG A 346 13.42 3.31 -0.29
N VAL A 347 13.37 4.57 0.15
CA VAL A 347 12.39 5.54 -0.34
C VAL A 347 13.11 6.77 -0.83
N TRP A 348 12.91 7.10 -2.09
CA TRP A 348 13.36 8.34 -2.70
C TRP A 348 12.16 9.25 -2.89
N GLN A 349 12.21 10.46 -2.33
CA GLN A 349 11.15 11.46 -2.51
C GLN A 349 11.46 12.33 -3.72
N TYR A 350 10.47 12.50 -4.59
CA TYR A 350 10.57 13.31 -5.81
C TYR A 350 10.24 14.77 -5.54
N ASP A 351 9.49 15.04 -4.47
CA ASP A 351 8.97 16.36 -4.14
C ASP A 351 8.21 16.98 -5.34
N ASP A 352 7.40 16.14 -6.00
CA ASP A 352 6.55 16.56 -7.11
C ASP A 352 5.66 17.74 -6.69
N PRO A 353 5.30 18.62 -7.63
CA PRO A 353 4.53 19.83 -7.31
C PRO A 353 3.14 19.53 -6.73
N GLY A 354 2.61 18.33 -6.96
CA GLY A 354 1.32 17.87 -6.47
C GLY A 354 1.32 17.27 -5.06
N ASP A 355 2.47 17.18 -4.41
CA ASP A 355 2.54 16.58 -3.08
C ASP A 355 1.90 17.46 -2.00
N VAL A 356 1.17 16.83 -1.10
CA VAL A 356 0.57 17.45 0.08
C VAL A 356 1.21 16.84 1.32
N ARG A 357 1.93 17.65 2.10
CA ARG A 357 2.58 17.25 3.35
C ARG A 357 2.04 18.05 4.53
N GLY A 358 2.08 17.47 5.73
CA GLY A 358 1.71 18.15 6.98
C GLY A 358 0.20 18.25 7.24
N VAL A 359 -0.62 17.53 6.48
CA VAL A 359 -2.07 17.40 6.72
C VAL A 359 -2.37 16.15 7.56
N LEU A 360 -1.79 15.03 7.15
CA LEU A 360 -1.77 13.74 7.85
C LEU A 360 -0.42 13.65 8.57
N VAL A 361 -0.44 13.54 9.90
CA VAL A 361 0.77 13.68 10.75
C VAL A 361 0.76 12.79 11.98
N GLU A 362 -0.34 12.10 12.25
CA GLU A 362 -0.50 11.31 13.47
C GLU A 362 -0.08 9.86 13.20
N ASP A 363 0.67 9.28 14.12
CA ASP A 363 0.94 7.84 14.09
C ASP A 363 -0.40 7.09 14.22
N ILE A 364 -0.54 6.01 13.45
CA ILE A 364 -1.68 5.11 13.56
C ILE A 364 -1.79 4.61 15.01
N THR A 365 -2.96 4.84 15.63
CA THR A 365 -3.20 4.43 17.01
C THR A 365 -3.68 2.97 17.11
N ASP A 366 -3.34 2.38 18.25
CA ASP A 366 -3.86 1.08 18.67
C ASP A 366 -5.36 1.13 18.92
N ASN A 367 -6.05 0.00 18.71
CA ASN A 367 -7.48 -0.12 19.02
C ASN A 367 -7.82 -1.32 19.94
N PHE A 368 -6.81 -1.99 20.49
CA PHE A 368 -6.96 -2.95 21.57
C PHE A 368 -5.72 -2.99 22.48
N ASP A 369 -5.86 -3.47 23.72
CA ASP A 369 -4.75 -3.64 24.67
C ASP A 369 -4.01 -4.99 24.50
N GLU A 370 -2.94 -5.21 25.26
CA GLU A 370 -2.15 -6.45 25.23
C GLU A 370 -2.95 -7.71 25.60
N GLN A 371 -4.09 -7.55 26.27
CA GLN A 371 -5.00 -8.65 26.61
C GLN A 371 -6.09 -8.85 25.55
N GLY A 372 -6.07 -8.07 24.47
CA GLY A 372 -7.04 -8.13 23.40
C GLY A 372 -8.32 -7.34 23.64
N HIS A 373 -8.45 -6.57 24.73
CA HIS A 373 -9.65 -5.79 24.98
C HIS A 373 -9.68 -4.54 24.09
N PRO A 374 -10.80 -4.21 23.45
CA PRO A 374 -10.93 -3.00 22.65
C PRO A 374 -10.62 -1.74 23.47
N LEU A 375 -9.83 -0.84 22.90
CA LEU A 375 -9.62 0.51 23.44
C LEU A 375 -10.82 1.39 23.07
N ARG A 376 -11.21 2.28 23.98
CA ARG A 376 -12.32 3.21 23.78
C ARG A 376 -11.86 4.53 23.19
#